data_AF-A0A7H4MJR2-F1
#
_entry.id   AF-A0A7H4MJR2-F1
#
_cell.length_a   1.000
_cell.length_b   1.000
_cell.length_c   1.000
_cell.angle_alpha   90.00
_cell.angle_beta   90.00
_cell.angle_gamma   90.00
#
_symmetry.space_group_name_H-M   'P 1'
#
loop_
_entity.id
_entity.type
_entity.pdbx_description
1 polymer ?
#
loop_
_entity_poly.entity_id
_entity_poly.type
_entity_poly.pdbx_seq_one_letter_code
_entity_poly.pdbx_strand_id
1 'polypeptide(L)'
;MNGRTVYQGYLFVGEQLLNESGMRHHPVTPMEDAHLGRLIERQGRGKAALIAWPIVARGPEAVATALATISDPAVRYVVLDALSEQDLLTQGVALREMKLVSGGSGLAIGLARDWAQRHGARGESAQAGMPLAGPAVVLSGSCSVMTNSQVAAYREQAPARAVDLSACFTDLESYVTTLTDWVDAQRDAPLAPMIYATTEPQTLQRIQAQYGDKASSERVEQLFAALAAALKAKGFTRFIVAGGETSSIVAQTLGVEAFHIGPTISPGVPWVRDTRQPLSLALKVR
;
A
#
# COMPACT_ATOMS: atom_id res chain seq x y z
N MET A 1 -9.55 9.62 -5.82
CA MET A 1 -8.43 10.42 -6.38
C MET A 1 -7.55 10.91 -5.25
N ASN A 2 -6.30 10.44 -5.11
CA ASN A 2 -5.44 10.80 -3.95
C ASN A 2 -4.72 12.15 -4.18
N GLY A 3 -5.43 13.21 -4.57
CA GLY A 3 -4.80 14.51 -4.89
C GLY A 3 -3.88 14.47 -6.12
N ARG A 4 -4.17 13.61 -7.09
CA ARG A 4 -3.49 13.55 -8.39
C ARG A 4 -4.53 13.81 -9.47
N THR A 5 -4.28 14.78 -10.33
CA THR A 5 -5.16 15.16 -11.43
C THR A 5 -4.33 15.36 -12.70
N VAL A 6 -4.95 15.16 -13.86
CA VAL A 6 -4.32 15.39 -15.16
C VAL A 6 -5.16 16.37 -15.94
N TYR A 7 -4.56 17.49 -16.35
CA TYR A 7 -5.20 18.52 -17.15
C TYR A 7 -4.30 18.92 -18.32
N GLN A 8 -4.83 18.90 -19.54
CA GLN A 8 -4.08 19.15 -20.77
C GLN A 8 -2.82 18.27 -20.86
N GLY A 9 -2.89 17.03 -20.37
CA GLY A 9 -1.76 16.10 -20.31
C GLY A 9 -0.71 16.40 -19.24
N TYR A 10 -0.87 17.45 -18.43
CA TYR A 10 0.01 17.77 -17.30
C TYR A 10 -0.49 17.11 -16.03
N LEU A 11 0.39 16.39 -15.34
CA LEU A 11 0.11 15.78 -14.04
C LEU A 11 0.33 16.80 -12.91
N PHE A 12 -0.68 16.92 -12.04
CA PHE A 12 -0.64 17.72 -10.82
C PHE A 12 -0.58 16.82 -9.58
N VAL A 13 0.12 17.30 -8.56
CA VAL A 13 0.19 16.74 -7.21
C VAL A 13 -0.33 17.79 -6.24
N GLY A 14 -1.57 17.61 -5.78
CA GLY A 14 -2.31 18.66 -5.08
C GLY A 14 -2.54 19.84 -6.02
N GLU A 15 -2.07 21.02 -5.61
CA GLU A 15 -2.20 22.27 -6.37
C GLU A 15 -0.98 22.57 -7.26
N GLN A 16 0.07 21.73 -7.21
CA GLN A 16 1.33 21.96 -7.90
C GLN A 16 1.49 21.04 -9.12
N LEU A 17 2.23 21.49 -10.13
CA LEU A 17 2.71 20.60 -11.20
C LEU A 17 3.64 19.53 -10.61
N LEU A 18 3.68 18.35 -11.25
CA LEU A 18 4.55 17.24 -10.82
C LEU A 18 6.01 17.68 -10.59
N ASN A 19 6.56 18.45 -11.52
CA ASN A 19 7.94 18.93 -11.48
C ASN A 19 8.18 20.15 -10.59
N GLU A 20 7.13 20.66 -9.95
CA GLU A 20 7.21 21.71 -8.93
C GLU A 20 6.88 21.17 -7.53
N SER A 21 6.40 19.92 -7.47
CA SER A 21 6.16 19.20 -6.22
C SER A 21 7.46 18.59 -5.67
N GLY A 22 7.36 17.96 -4.48
CA GLY A 22 8.45 17.17 -3.92
C GLY A 22 8.98 16.06 -4.84
N MET A 23 8.22 15.64 -5.85
CA MET A 23 8.67 14.65 -6.85
C MET A 23 9.83 15.15 -7.71
N ARG A 24 10.06 16.46 -7.83
CA ARG A 24 11.20 17.03 -8.55
C ARG A 24 12.54 16.52 -8.02
N HIS A 25 12.64 16.40 -6.70
CA HIS A 25 13.87 15.99 -6.00
C HIS A 25 13.76 14.57 -5.43
N HIS A 26 12.88 13.75 -6.00
CA HIS A 26 12.71 12.37 -5.53
C HIS A 26 14.04 11.59 -5.68
N PRO A 27 14.50 10.87 -4.64
CA PRO A 27 15.86 10.31 -4.59
C PRO A 27 16.16 9.24 -5.65
N VAL A 28 15.13 8.53 -6.13
CA VAL A 28 15.28 7.45 -7.13
C VAL A 28 14.83 7.91 -8.52
N THR A 29 13.62 8.46 -8.63
CA THR A 29 13.01 8.89 -9.90
C THR A 29 12.61 10.38 -9.86
N PRO A 30 13.57 11.31 -9.94
CA PRO A 30 13.27 12.75 -9.97
C PRO A 30 12.44 13.10 -11.22
N MET A 31 11.38 13.89 -11.04
CA MET A 31 10.45 14.25 -12.09
C MET A 31 10.62 15.73 -12.48
N GLU A 32 11.33 15.99 -13.58
CA GLU A 32 11.63 17.36 -14.04
C GLU A 32 10.63 17.93 -15.05
N ASP A 33 9.73 17.10 -15.56
CA ASP A 33 8.65 17.47 -16.49
C ASP A 33 7.32 16.96 -15.94
N ALA A 34 6.24 17.71 -16.13
CA ALA A 34 4.89 17.33 -15.71
C ALA A 34 4.02 16.81 -16.86
N HIS A 35 4.42 17.01 -18.13
CA HIS A 35 3.61 16.58 -19.27
C HIS A 35 3.80 15.09 -19.55
N LEU A 36 2.74 14.31 -19.32
CA LEU A 36 2.75 12.85 -19.40
C LEU A 36 3.11 12.33 -20.81
N GLY A 37 2.64 13.01 -21.86
CA GLY A 37 3.00 12.66 -23.24
C GLY A 37 4.51 12.70 -23.49
N ARG A 38 5.19 13.81 -23.15
CA ARG A 38 6.65 13.93 -23.26
C ARG A 38 7.38 12.91 -22.37
N LEU A 39 6.89 12.68 -21.16
CA LEU A 39 7.48 11.69 -20.25
C LEU A 39 7.44 10.27 -20.85
N ILE A 40 6.31 9.84 -21.43
CA ILE A 40 6.22 8.50 -22.02
C ILE A 40 6.98 8.39 -23.34
N GLU A 41 7.00 9.43 -24.17
CA GLU A 41 7.75 9.44 -25.44
C GLU A 41 9.26 9.33 -25.23
N ARG A 42 9.80 9.88 -24.12
CA ARG A 42 11.24 9.78 -23.79
C ARG A 42 11.70 8.36 -23.41
N GLN A 43 10.78 7.51 -22.96
CA GLN A 43 11.09 6.16 -22.46
C GLN A 43 10.42 5.04 -23.28
N GLY A 44 9.49 5.40 -24.17
CA GLY A 44 8.73 4.49 -25.00
C GLY A 44 9.15 4.53 -26.46
N ARG A 45 8.45 3.74 -27.28
CA ARG A 45 8.52 3.80 -28.75
C ARG A 45 7.22 4.36 -29.29
N GLY A 46 7.30 5.37 -30.16
CA GLY A 46 6.13 6.05 -30.74
C GLY A 46 5.70 7.31 -29.98
N LYS A 47 4.62 7.92 -30.45
CA LYS A 47 4.06 9.18 -29.97
C LYS A 47 2.92 8.98 -28.99
N ALA A 48 2.66 10.00 -28.19
CA ALA A 48 1.50 10.11 -27.33
C ALA A 48 0.49 11.10 -27.91
N ALA A 49 -0.78 10.69 -27.97
CA ALA A 49 -1.90 11.61 -28.18
C ALA A 49 -2.51 12.02 -26.83
N LEU A 50 -3.31 13.07 -26.85
CA LEU A 50 -4.07 13.56 -25.69
C LEU A 50 -5.56 13.57 -26.01
N ILE A 51 -6.36 12.99 -25.12
CA ILE A 51 -7.79 13.25 -25.03
C ILE A 51 -7.99 14.18 -23.84
N ALA A 52 -8.14 15.47 -24.15
CA ALA A 52 -8.25 16.53 -23.17
C ALA A 52 -9.58 16.48 -22.41
N TRP A 53 -9.59 17.09 -21.23
CA TRP A 53 -10.72 17.06 -20.30
C TRP A 53 -12.08 17.46 -20.91
N PRO A 54 -12.20 18.47 -21.80
CA PRO A 54 -13.48 18.79 -22.42
C PRO A 54 -14.13 17.63 -23.20
N ILE A 55 -13.33 16.69 -23.73
CA ILE A 55 -13.84 15.47 -24.37
C ILE A 55 -14.28 14.47 -23.31
N VAL A 56 -13.47 14.27 -22.27
CA VAL A 56 -13.76 13.36 -21.15
C VAL A 56 -15.04 13.78 -20.43
N ALA A 57 -15.25 15.07 -20.19
CA ALA A 57 -16.43 15.63 -19.54
C ALA A 57 -17.74 15.38 -20.32
N ARG A 58 -17.68 15.11 -21.63
CA ARG A 58 -18.85 14.76 -22.45
C ARG A 58 -19.29 13.30 -22.30
N GLY A 59 -18.53 12.48 -21.57
CA GLY A 59 -18.90 11.11 -21.25
C GLY A 59 -18.26 10.04 -22.14
N PRO A 60 -18.58 8.76 -21.88
CA PRO A 60 -17.81 7.62 -22.40
C PRO A 60 -17.81 7.50 -23.92
N GLU A 61 -18.93 7.80 -24.57
CA GLU A 61 -19.08 7.73 -26.03
C GLU A 61 -18.20 8.76 -26.75
N ALA A 62 -18.06 9.97 -26.18
CA ALA A 62 -17.19 11.00 -26.73
C ALA A 62 -15.72 10.58 -26.63
N VAL A 63 -15.31 9.95 -25.53
CA VAL A 63 -13.96 9.42 -25.35
C VAL A 63 -13.70 8.26 -26.32
N ALA A 64 -14.62 7.30 -26.43
CA ALA A 64 -14.51 6.17 -27.36
C ALA A 64 -14.42 6.64 -28.82
N THR A 65 -15.23 7.64 -29.19
CA THR A 65 -15.17 8.26 -30.53
C THR A 65 -13.82 8.94 -30.76
N ALA A 66 -13.33 9.73 -29.81
CA ALA A 66 -12.02 10.37 -29.93
C ALA A 66 -10.88 9.34 -30.08
N LEU A 67 -10.92 8.24 -29.33
CA LEU A 67 -9.98 7.13 -29.47
C LEU A 67 -10.02 6.52 -30.89
N ALA A 68 -11.22 6.27 -31.42
CA ALA A 68 -11.39 5.68 -32.76
C ALA A 68 -10.94 6.61 -33.90
N THR A 69 -10.93 7.93 -33.68
CA THR A 69 -10.47 8.91 -34.67
C THR A 69 -8.95 9.07 -34.75
N ILE A 70 -8.18 8.45 -33.84
CA ILE A 70 -6.72 8.51 -33.88
C ILE A 70 -6.21 7.63 -35.02
N SER A 71 -5.72 8.27 -36.09
CA SER A 71 -5.27 7.61 -37.31
C SER A 71 -3.75 7.61 -37.53
N ASP A 72 -2.98 8.40 -36.77
CA ASP A 72 -1.52 8.44 -36.92
C ASP A 72 -0.91 7.11 -36.42
N PRO A 73 -0.29 6.30 -37.30
CA PRO A 73 0.28 5.00 -36.92
C PRO A 73 1.47 5.13 -35.96
N ALA A 74 2.06 6.32 -35.83
CA ALA A 74 3.09 6.58 -34.84
C ALA A 74 2.52 6.72 -33.42
N VAL A 75 1.22 6.98 -33.23
CA VAL A 75 0.61 7.09 -31.91
C VAL A 75 0.49 5.71 -31.28
N ARG A 76 1.13 5.55 -30.13
CA ARG A 76 1.20 4.29 -29.36
C ARG A 76 0.62 4.43 -27.96
N TYR A 77 0.48 5.67 -27.49
CA TYR A 77 -0.02 6.01 -26.17
C TYR A 77 -1.11 7.08 -26.30
N VAL A 78 -2.10 7.03 -25.43
CA VAL A 78 -3.11 8.09 -25.32
C VAL A 78 -3.21 8.48 -23.85
N VAL A 79 -2.90 9.75 -23.57
CA VAL A 79 -3.11 10.35 -22.25
C VAL A 79 -4.56 10.83 -22.19
N LEU A 80 -5.26 10.47 -21.12
CA LEU A 80 -6.61 10.95 -20.84
C LEU A 80 -6.58 11.84 -19.60
N ASP A 81 -7.14 13.04 -19.72
CA ASP A 81 -7.29 13.93 -18.57
C ASP A 81 -8.28 13.37 -17.55
N ALA A 82 -8.05 13.68 -16.28
CA ALA A 82 -8.93 13.35 -15.17
C ALA A 82 -8.77 14.38 -14.06
N LEU A 83 -9.83 15.13 -13.76
CA LEU A 83 -9.87 16.13 -12.69
C LEU A 83 -10.66 15.62 -11.48
N SER A 84 -11.52 14.63 -11.69
CA SER A 84 -12.42 14.07 -10.70
C SER A 84 -12.48 12.54 -10.76
N GLU A 85 -13.08 11.93 -9.75
CA GLU A 85 -13.40 10.50 -9.80
C GLU A 85 -14.40 10.18 -10.92
N GLN A 86 -15.33 11.09 -11.21
CA GLN A 86 -16.30 10.91 -12.28
C GLN A 86 -15.63 10.74 -13.65
N ASP A 87 -14.54 11.48 -13.91
CA ASP A 87 -13.76 11.34 -15.14
C ASP A 87 -13.18 9.93 -15.27
N LEU A 88 -12.69 9.35 -14.16
CA LEU A 88 -12.17 7.98 -14.15
C LEU A 88 -13.26 6.93 -14.42
N LEU A 89 -14.50 7.16 -13.95
CA LEU A 89 -15.63 6.30 -14.27
C LEU A 89 -15.97 6.37 -15.76
N THR A 90 -15.96 7.59 -16.32
CA THR A 90 -16.13 7.80 -17.76
C THR A 90 -15.07 7.05 -18.56
N GLN A 91 -13.79 7.17 -18.16
CA GLN A 91 -12.69 6.44 -18.78
C GLN A 91 -12.88 4.92 -18.68
N GLY A 92 -13.30 4.40 -17.54
CA GLY A 92 -13.55 2.97 -17.34
C GLY A 92 -14.54 2.40 -18.36
N VAL A 93 -15.67 3.09 -18.56
CA VAL A 93 -16.69 2.68 -19.54
C VAL A 93 -16.17 2.80 -20.97
N ALA A 94 -15.41 3.85 -21.29
CA ALA A 94 -14.88 4.10 -22.63
C ALA A 94 -13.76 3.12 -23.03
N LEU A 95 -12.97 2.66 -22.06
CA LEU A 95 -11.80 1.81 -22.27
C LEU A 95 -12.11 0.31 -22.08
N ARG A 96 -13.36 -0.07 -21.82
CA ARG A 96 -13.75 -1.44 -21.44
C ARG A 96 -13.37 -2.54 -22.46
N GLU A 97 -13.30 -2.19 -23.76
CA GLU A 97 -12.92 -3.13 -24.83
C GLU A 97 -11.42 -3.08 -25.18
N MET A 98 -10.65 -2.19 -24.54
CA MET A 98 -9.21 -2.09 -24.78
C MET A 98 -8.51 -3.31 -24.22
N LYS A 99 -7.73 -3.99 -25.08
CA LYS A 99 -6.94 -5.17 -24.68
C LYS A 99 -5.87 -4.84 -23.64
N LEU A 100 -5.35 -3.62 -23.66
CA LEU A 100 -4.34 -3.13 -22.73
C LEU A 100 -4.65 -1.69 -22.36
N VAL A 101 -4.59 -1.42 -21.05
CA VAL A 101 -4.69 -0.09 -20.46
C VAL A 101 -3.57 0.06 -19.44
N SER A 102 -3.13 1.29 -19.19
CA SER A 102 -2.12 1.60 -18.17
C SER A 102 -2.53 2.83 -17.36
N GLY A 103 -2.14 2.85 -16.09
CA GLY A 103 -2.47 3.94 -15.18
C GLY A 103 -2.28 3.55 -13.72
N GLY A 104 -2.52 4.51 -12.82
CA GLY A 104 -2.62 4.24 -11.39
C GLY A 104 -3.94 3.55 -11.01
N SER A 105 -4.14 3.35 -9.71
CA SER A 105 -5.37 2.71 -9.18
C SER A 105 -6.67 3.45 -9.53
N GLY A 106 -6.60 4.74 -9.85
CA GLY A 106 -7.76 5.54 -10.26
C GLY A 106 -8.49 4.93 -11.46
N LEU A 107 -7.77 4.53 -12.51
CA LEU A 107 -8.39 3.93 -13.70
C LEU A 107 -9.02 2.56 -13.39
N ALA A 108 -8.37 1.78 -12.52
CA ALA A 108 -8.89 0.48 -12.11
C ALA A 108 -10.26 0.58 -11.42
N ILE A 109 -10.54 1.68 -10.71
CA ILE A 109 -11.86 1.93 -10.10
C ILE A 109 -12.94 2.03 -11.19
N GLY A 110 -12.70 2.78 -12.25
CA GLY A 110 -13.65 2.94 -13.36
C GLY A 110 -13.93 1.62 -14.05
N LEU A 111 -12.87 0.88 -14.40
CA LEU A 111 -12.99 -0.44 -15.03
C LEU A 111 -13.73 -1.46 -14.15
N ALA A 112 -13.39 -1.51 -12.86
CA ALA A 112 -14.02 -2.44 -11.93
C ALA A 112 -15.51 -2.12 -11.73
N ARG A 113 -15.88 -0.83 -11.65
CA ARG A 113 -17.29 -0.41 -11.53
C ARG A 113 -18.10 -0.72 -12.78
N ASP A 114 -17.57 -0.43 -13.98
CA ASP A 114 -18.21 -0.82 -15.25
C ASP A 114 -18.43 -2.35 -15.30
N TRP A 115 -17.39 -3.12 -14.98
CA TRP A 115 -17.48 -4.57 -14.99
C TRP A 115 -18.53 -5.09 -13.99
N ALA A 116 -18.55 -4.56 -12.76
CA ALA A 116 -19.51 -4.95 -11.73
C ALA A 116 -20.96 -4.58 -12.09
N GLN A 117 -21.17 -3.44 -12.76
CA GLN A 117 -22.50 -3.05 -13.25
C GLN A 117 -23.02 -4.02 -14.33
N ARG A 118 -22.15 -4.49 -15.22
CA ARG A 118 -22.54 -5.40 -16.33
C ARG A 118 -22.71 -6.86 -15.92
N HIS A 119 -21.91 -7.33 -14.97
CA HIS A 119 -21.87 -8.76 -14.60
C HIS A 119 -22.42 -9.04 -13.20
N GLY A 120 -22.89 -8.00 -12.49
CA GLY A 120 -23.30 -8.06 -11.10
C GLY A 120 -22.11 -8.00 -10.14
N ALA A 121 -22.29 -7.31 -9.02
CA ALA A 121 -21.33 -7.35 -7.93
C ALA A 121 -21.38 -8.72 -7.26
N ARG A 122 -20.39 -9.58 -7.53
CA ARG A 122 -20.19 -10.81 -6.73
C ARG A 122 -19.64 -10.41 -5.36
N GLY A 123 -20.54 -10.10 -4.42
CA GLY A 123 -20.20 -9.76 -3.04
C GLY A 123 -19.40 -10.85 -2.29
N GLU A 124 -19.33 -12.05 -2.86
CA GLU A 124 -18.59 -13.20 -2.32
C GLU A 124 -17.06 -13.01 -2.32
N SER A 125 -16.49 -12.18 -3.21
CA SER A 125 -15.03 -12.07 -3.30
C SER A 125 -14.41 -11.38 -2.07
N ALA A 126 -15.07 -10.37 -1.51
CA ALA A 126 -14.60 -9.72 -0.28
C ALA A 126 -14.73 -10.65 0.93
N GLN A 127 -15.72 -11.54 0.92
CA GLN A 127 -15.90 -12.57 1.94
C GLN A 127 -14.72 -13.54 1.98
N ALA A 128 -14.16 -13.88 0.81
CA ALA A 128 -12.97 -14.73 0.73
C ALA A 128 -11.72 -14.08 1.36
N GLY A 129 -11.68 -12.75 1.50
CA GLY A 129 -10.60 -12.03 2.19
C GLY A 129 -10.93 -11.62 3.63
N MET A 130 -12.09 -11.99 4.16
CA MET A 130 -12.45 -11.69 5.55
C MET A 130 -11.44 -12.34 6.52
N PRO A 131 -11.06 -11.65 7.60
CA PRO A 131 -10.18 -12.24 8.59
C PRO A 131 -10.86 -13.42 9.26
N LEU A 132 -10.10 -14.49 9.48
CA LEU A 132 -10.56 -15.63 10.27
C LEU A 132 -10.53 -15.29 11.76
N ALA A 133 -11.39 -15.95 12.54
CA ALA A 133 -11.28 -15.92 13.99
C ALA A 133 -9.94 -16.54 14.45
N GLY A 134 -9.47 -16.13 15.62
CA GLY A 134 -8.25 -16.66 16.23
C GLY A 134 -7.34 -15.57 16.79
N PRO A 135 -6.23 -15.98 17.41
CA PRO A 135 -5.31 -15.07 18.08
C PRO A 135 -4.72 -14.06 17.11
N ALA A 136 -4.65 -12.80 17.56
CA ALA A 136 -4.14 -11.68 16.78
C ALA A 136 -2.95 -11.03 17.47
N VAL A 137 -2.04 -10.48 16.67
CA VAL A 137 -0.91 -9.67 17.15
C VAL A 137 -0.75 -8.42 16.29
N VAL A 138 -0.35 -7.32 16.91
CA VAL A 138 0.09 -6.10 16.21
C VAL A 138 1.61 -6.01 16.22
N LEU A 139 2.23 -5.88 15.05
CA LEU A 139 3.67 -5.70 14.87
C LEU A 139 3.94 -4.34 14.20
N SER A 140 4.50 -3.39 14.95
CA SER A 140 4.73 -2.02 14.46
C SER A 140 6.22 -1.69 14.38
N GLY A 141 6.79 -1.70 13.17
CA GLY A 141 8.19 -1.33 12.94
C GLY A 141 8.41 0.08 12.39
N SER A 142 7.36 0.76 11.93
CA SER A 142 7.49 2.11 11.37
C SER A 142 7.67 3.21 12.41
N CYS A 143 8.52 4.20 12.09
CA CYS A 143 8.73 5.42 12.88
C CYS A 143 8.03 6.66 12.29
N SER A 144 7.05 6.49 11.38
CA SER A 144 6.32 7.65 10.82
C SER A 144 5.51 8.39 11.89
N VAL A 145 5.22 9.68 11.67
CA VAL A 145 4.39 10.48 12.58
C VAL A 145 3.04 9.84 12.83
N MET A 146 2.40 9.33 11.76
CA MET A 146 1.11 8.64 11.87
C MET A 146 1.23 7.33 12.67
N THR A 147 2.26 6.51 12.41
CA THR A 147 2.45 5.26 13.17
C THR A 147 2.71 5.55 14.66
N ASN A 148 3.47 6.59 15.00
CA ASN A 148 3.67 7.01 16.40
C ASN A 148 2.34 7.37 17.08
N SER A 149 1.47 8.12 16.40
CA SER A 149 0.14 8.47 16.92
C SER A 149 -0.75 7.23 17.10
N GLN A 150 -0.72 6.30 16.15
CA GLN A 150 -1.47 5.04 16.23
C GLN A 150 -0.99 4.16 17.40
N VAL A 151 0.33 4.03 17.58
CA VAL A 151 0.93 3.31 18.70
C VAL A 151 0.53 3.94 20.03
N ALA A 152 0.63 5.27 20.16
CA ALA A 152 0.24 5.98 21.38
C ALA A 152 -1.23 5.71 21.75
N ALA A 153 -2.15 5.86 20.79
CA ALA A 153 -3.57 5.62 21.01
C ALA A 153 -3.92 4.15 21.31
N TYR A 154 -3.21 3.19 20.70
CA TYR A 154 -3.51 1.76 20.89
C TYR A 154 -3.00 1.23 22.24
N ARG A 155 -1.87 1.76 22.73
CA ARG A 155 -1.29 1.41 24.04
C ARG A 155 -2.20 1.71 25.22
N GLU A 156 -3.13 2.65 25.05
CA GLU A 156 -4.14 2.99 26.08
C GLU A 156 -5.23 1.92 26.20
N GLN A 157 -5.35 1.01 25.22
CA GLN A 157 -6.46 0.09 25.09
C GLN A 157 -6.04 -1.39 25.11
N ALA A 158 -4.81 -1.70 24.71
CA ALA A 158 -4.33 -3.07 24.54
C ALA A 158 -2.95 -3.27 25.21
N PRO A 159 -2.62 -4.51 25.64
CA PRO A 159 -1.28 -4.84 26.09
C PRO A 159 -0.25 -4.47 25.01
N ALA A 160 0.77 -3.71 25.38
CA ALA A 160 1.78 -3.27 24.43
C ALA A 160 3.17 -3.28 25.05
N ARG A 161 4.16 -3.71 24.26
CA ARG A 161 5.55 -3.80 24.68
C ARG A 161 6.46 -3.19 23.62
N ALA A 162 7.30 -2.26 24.07
CA ALA A 162 8.35 -1.69 23.24
C ALA A 162 9.46 -2.73 23.00
N VAL A 163 10.02 -2.72 21.80
CA VAL A 163 11.24 -3.46 21.48
C VAL A 163 12.43 -2.81 22.19
N ASP A 164 13.17 -3.62 22.93
CA ASP A 164 14.49 -3.28 23.44
C ASP A 164 15.53 -3.69 22.41
N LEU A 165 16.08 -2.71 21.71
CA LEU A 165 17.07 -2.96 20.67
C LEU A 165 18.40 -3.48 21.21
N SER A 166 18.78 -3.08 22.43
CA SER A 166 20.00 -3.62 23.04
C SER A 166 19.86 -5.12 23.28
N ALA A 167 18.70 -5.59 23.75
CA ALA A 167 18.42 -7.02 23.90
C ALA A 167 18.49 -7.77 22.55
N CYS A 168 18.02 -7.14 21.46
CA CYS A 168 18.10 -7.73 20.11
C CYS A 168 19.54 -7.93 19.63
N PHE A 169 20.47 -7.04 20.01
CA PHE A 169 21.89 -7.14 19.68
C PHE A 169 22.65 -8.09 20.62
N THR A 170 22.21 -8.24 21.86
CA THR A 170 22.83 -9.17 22.82
C THR A 170 22.50 -10.62 22.49
N ASP A 171 21.20 -10.95 22.36
CA ASP A 171 20.74 -12.30 22.06
C ASP A 171 19.33 -12.24 21.45
N LEU A 172 19.28 -12.28 20.11
CA LEU A 172 18.03 -12.18 19.37
C LEU A 172 17.10 -13.38 19.65
N GLU A 173 17.63 -14.59 19.76
CA GLU A 173 16.83 -15.82 19.88
C GLU A 173 16.12 -15.89 21.23
N SER A 174 16.86 -15.62 22.31
CA SER A 174 16.30 -15.54 23.66
C SER A 174 15.28 -14.39 23.78
N TYR A 175 15.56 -13.25 23.14
CA TYR A 175 14.64 -12.12 23.17
C TYR A 175 13.36 -12.38 22.37
N VAL A 176 13.44 -13.05 21.20
CA VAL A 176 12.26 -13.50 20.45
C VAL A 176 11.41 -14.45 21.28
N THR A 177 12.02 -15.38 22.00
CA THR A 177 11.30 -16.30 22.91
C THR A 177 10.57 -15.51 24.00
N THR A 178 11.26 -14.56 24.64
CA THR A 178 10.70 -13.67 25.66
C THR A 178 9.50 -12.87 25.15
N LEU A 179 9.58 -12.33 23.94
CA LEU A 179 8.48 -11.58 23.34
C LEU A 179 7.33 -12.50 22.93
N THR A 180 7.63 -13.68 22.40
CA THR A 180 6.64 -14.68 21.98
C THR A 180 5.81 -15.13 23.18
N ASP A 181 6.45 -15.49 24.29
CA ASP A 181 5.74 -15.94 25.49
C ASP A 181 4.95 -14.79 26.13
N TRP A 182 5.45 -13.55 26.09
CA TRP A 182 4.70 -12.40 26.55
C TRP A 182 3.44 -12.15 25.70
N VAL A 183 3.52 -12.27 24.37
CA VAL A 183 2.37 -12.13 23.48
C VAL A 183 1.37 -13.28 23.69
N ASP A 184 1.85 -14.50 23.85
CA ASP A 184 1.02 -15.70 24.06
C ASP A 184 0.25 -15.62 25.39
N ALA A 185 0.87 -15.10 26.44
CA ALA A 185 0.21 -14.86 27.73
C ALA A 185 -0.94 -13.83 27.66
N GLN A 186 -1.00 -13.02 26.60
CA GLN A 186 -2.03 -12.00 26.37
C GLN A 186 -3.08 -12.46 25.33
N ARG A 187 -3.06 -13.75 24.94
CA ARG A 187 -3.90 -14.31 23.87
C ARG A 187 -5.40 -14.01 24.02
N ASP A 188 -5.89 -14.04 25.25
CA ASP A 188 -7.31 -13.86 25.57
C ASP A 188 -7.68 -12.40 25.91
N ALA A 189 -6.75 -11.46 25.74
CA ALA A 189 -7.05 -10.05 25.90
C ALA A 189 -8.12 -9.60 24.88
N PRO A 190 -9.00 -8.64 25.24
CA PRO A 190 -10.05 -8.15 24.33
C PRO A 190 -9.50 -7.59 23.00
N LEU A 191 -8.29 -7.03 23.04
CA LEU A 191 -7.58 -6.49 21.90
C LEU A 191 -6.21 -7.18 21.76
N ALA A 192 -5.74 -7.25 20.52
CA ALA A 192 -4.50 -7.92 20.17
C ALA A 192 -3.29 -7.27 20.89
N PRO A 193 -2.42 -8.04 21.54
CA PRO A 193 -1.16 -7.50 22.07
C PRO A 193 -0.29 -6.89 20.95
N MET A 194 0.41 -5.80 21.29
CA MET A 194 1.26 -5.07 20.36
C MET A 194 2.74 -5.14 20.73
N ILE A 195 3.59 -5.51 19.77
CA ILE A 195 5.04 -5.32 19.83
C ILE A 195 5.40 -4.18 18.87
N TYR A 196 6.10 -3.17 19.37
CA TYR A 196 6.45 -2.00 18.57
C TYR A 196 7.91 -1.57 18.73
N ALA A 197 8.58 -1.28 17.62
CA ALA A 197 9.92 -0.67 17.57
C ALA A 197 9.84 0.86 17.42
N THR A 198 8.65 1.39 17.21
CA THR A 198 8.38 2.83 17.15
C THR A 198 8.87 3.52 18.41
N THR A 199 9.78 4.46 18.25
CA THR A 199 10.49 5.12 19.35
C THR A 199 10.60 6.61 19.08
N GLU A 200 10.64 7.41 20.14
CA GLU A 200 10.83 8.85 20.04
C GLU A 200 12.12 9.20 19.29
N PRO A 201 12.13 10.25 18.46
CA PRO A 201 13.28 10.59 17.61
C PRO A 201 14.62 10.68 18.35
N GLN A 202 14.61 11.19 19.58
CA GLN A 202 15.82 11.32 20.40
C GLN A 202 16.40 9.96 20.81
N THR A 203 15.57 8.99 21.15
CA THR A 203 16.01 7.64 21.51
C THR A 203 16.44 6.87 20.27
N LEU A 204 15.76 7.06 19.14
CA LEU A 204 16.19 6.50 17.85
C LEU A 204 17.59 7.00 17.47
N GLN A 205 17.87 8.30 17.61
CA GLN A 205 19.21 8.87 17.36
C GLN A 205 20.29 8.25 18.23
N ARG A 206 20.03 8.03 19.53
CA ARG A 206 21.02 7.38 20.42
C ARG A 206 21.33 5.95 19.98
N ILE A 207 20.32 5.20 19.59
CA ILE A 207 20.45 3.82 19.11
C ILE A 207 21.24 3.79 17.79
N GLN A 208 20.88 4.67 16.84
CA GLN A 208 21.59 4.79 15.57
C GLN A 208 23.05 5.24 15.77
N ALA A 209 23.34 6.08 16.76
CA ALA A 209 24.70 6.48 17.09
C ALA A 209 25.52 5.31 17.69
N GLN A 210 24.88 4.44 18.46
CA GLN A 210 25.54 3.29 19.11
C GLN A 210 25.77 2.11 18.15
N TYR A 211 24.76 1.76 17.34
CA TYR A 211 24.76 0.55 16.53
C TYR A 211 24.81 0.79 15.02
N GLY A 212 24.63 2.05 14.57
CA GLY A 212 24.48 2.40 13.16
C GLY A 212 23.03 2.32 12.69
N ASP A 213 22.65 3.24 11.81
CA ASP A 213 21.27 3.35 11.30
C ASP A 213 20.80 2.09 10.55
N LYS A 214 21.56 1.70 9.52
CA LYS A 214 21.27 0.51 8.71
C LYS A 214 21.20 -0.77 9.55
N ALA A 215 22.18 -0.99 10.42
CA ALA A 215 22.23 -2.18 11.28
C ALA A 215 21.08 -2.22 12.29
N SER A 216 20.64 -1.05 12.80
CA SER A 216 19.47 -0.96 13.68
C SER A 216 18.19 -1.34 12.95
N SER A 217 17.98 -0.82 11.73
CA SER A 217 16.82 -1.15 10.90
C SER A 217 16.78 -2.64 10.55
N GLU A 218 17.89 -3.19 10.06
CA GLU A 218 18.01 -4.62 9.72
C GLU A 218 17.76 -5.51 10.94
N ARG A 219 18.21 -5.09 12.13
CA ARG A 219 17.97 -5.83 13.38
C ARG A 219 16.50 -5.85 13.78
N VAL A 220 15.78 -4.74 13.62
CA VAL A 220 14.32 -4.67 13.84
C VAL A 220 13.59 -5.61 12.87
N GLU A 221 14.00 -5.63 11.61
CA GLU A 221 13.40 -6.52 10.59
C GLU A 221 13.64 -8.00 10.93
N GLN A 222 14.86 -8.37 11.32
CA GLN A 222 15.20 -9.73 11.77
C GLN A 222 14.38 -10.15 12.99
N LEU A 223 14.19 -9.24 13.96
CA LEU A 223 13.34 -9.48 15.12
C LEU A 223 11.89 -9.76 14.71
N PHE A 224 11.28 -8.90 13.90
CA PHE A 224 9.88 -9.08 13.50
C PHE A 224 9.67 -10.30 12.61
N ALA A 225 10.65 -10.67 11.79
CA ALA A 225 10.64 -11.92 11.05
C ALA A 225 10.59 -13.12 12.00
N ALA A 226 11.55 -13.23 12.90
CA ALA A 226 11.65 -14.34 13.84
C ALA A 226 10.43 -14.42 14.77
N LEU A 227 9.96 -13.27 15.27
CA LEU A 227 8.76 -13.19 16.11
C LEU A 227 7.50 -13.62 15.34
N ALA A 228 7.32 -13.21 14.09
CA ALA A 228 6.17 -13.62 13.28
C ALA A 228 6.16 -15.14 13.05
N ALA A 229 7.33 -15.74 12.77
CA ALA A 229 7.47 -17.19 12.64
C ALA A 229 7.13 -17.93 13.95
N ALA A 230 7.66 -17.45 15.08
CA ALA A 230 7.40 -18.04 16.40
C ALA A 230 5.92 -17.95 16.80
N LEU A 231 5.28 -16.80 16.57
CA LEU A 231 3.86 -16.61 16.87
C LEU A 231 2.96 -17.46 15.95
N LYS A 232 3.31 -17.60 14.67
CA LYS A 232 2.63 -18.54 13.78
C LYS A 232 2.73 -19.97 14.29
N ALA A 233 3.91 -20.40 14.77
CA ALA A 233 4.10 -21.71 15.37
C ALA A 233 3.29 -21.91 16.66
N LYS A 234 3.04 -20.83 17.41
CA LYS A 234 2.11 -20.80 18.57
C LYS A 234 0.63 -20.70 18.18
N GLY A 235 0.29 -20.72 16.89
CA GLY A 235 -1.09 -20.71 16.40
C GLY A 235 -1.73 -19.33 16.29
N PHE A 236 -0.96 -18.24 16.25
CA PHE A 236 -1.49 -16.93 15.85
C PHE A 236 -1.86 -16.93 14.37
N THR A 237 -3.08 -16.48 14.08
CA THR A 237 -3.65 -16.53 12.72
C THR A 237 -3.92 -15.14 12.14
N ARG A 238 -3.87 -14.09 12.97
CA ARG A 238 -4.10 -12.70 12.54
C ARG A 238 -2.89 -11.80 12.82
N PHE A 239 -2.35 -11.18 11.78
CA PHE A 239 -1.20 -10.28 11.88
C PHE A 239 -1.56 -8.88 11.38
N ILE A 240 -1.51 -7.90 12.26
CA ILE A 240 -1.71 -6.49 11.92
C ILE A 240 -0.32 -5.85 11.92
N VAL A 241 0.15 -5.38 10.77
CA VAL A 241 1.54 -4.95 10.60
C VAL A 241 1.61 -3.50 10.14
N ALA A 242 2.45 -2.69 10.79
CA ALA A 242 2.68 -1.29 10.43
C ALA A 242 4.14 -1.04 10.03
N GLY A 243 4.34 -0.52 8.83
CA GLY A 243 5.64 -0.26 8.19
C GLY A 243 5.80 -1.07 6.90
N GLY A 244 6.36 -0.46 5.85
CA GLY A 244 6.46 -1.10 4.54
C GLY A 244 7.46 -2.25 4.52
N GLU A 245 8.64 -2.00 5.07
CA GLU A 245 9.72 -2.96 5.25
C GLU A 245 9.26 -4.08 6.20
N THR A 246 8.65 -3.72 7.34
CA THR A 246 8.09 -4.66 8.32
C THR A 246 6.98 -5.53 7.72
N SER A 247 6.06 -4.94 6.94
CA SER A 247 5.00 -5.69 6.27
C SER A 247 5.56 -6.69 5.27
N SER A 248 6.59 -6.30 4.52
CA SER A 248 7.23 -7.14 3.51
C SER A 248 7.91 -8.34 4.16
N ILE A 249 8.75 -8.12 5.17
CA ILE A 249 9.49 -9.20 5.83
C ILE A 249 8.56 -10.14 6.61
N VAL A 250 7.51 -9.62 7.27
CA VAL A 250 6.52 -10.45 7.96
C VAL A 250 5.72 -11.31 6.98
N ALA A 251 5.21 -10.73 5.88
CA ALA A 251 4.47 -11.49 4.87
C ALA A 251 5.32 -12.60 4.23
N GLN A 252 6.58 -12.27 3.89
CA GLN A 252 7.55 -13.24 3.36
C GLN A 252 7.83 -14.36 4.36
N THR A 253 8.08 -14.02 5.64
CA THR A 253 8.40 -14.99 6.68
C THR A 253 7.22 -15.91 6.99
N LEU A 254 5.99 -15.40 6.92
CA LEU A 254 4.79 -16.20 7.09
C LEU A 254 4.48 -17.09 5.87
N GLY A 255 5.22 -16.96 4.77
CA GLY A 255 5.05 -17.76 3.54
C GLY A 255 3.82 -17.36 2.72
N VAL A 256 3.43 -16.08 2.79
CA VAL A 256 2.27 -15.56 2.06
C VAL A 256 2.68 -15.24 0.62
N GLU A 257 2.25 -16.08 -0.32
CA GLU A 257 2.50 -15.91 -1.76
C GLU A 257 1.30 -15.34 -2.51
N ALA A 258 0.09 -15.62 -2.05
CA ALA A 258 -1.15 -15.16 -2.66
C ALA A 258 -2.26 -15.05 -1.62
N PHE A 259 -3.09 -14.02 -1.74
CA PHE A 259 -4.18 -13.74 -0.80
C PHE A 259 -5.44 -13.24 -1.52
N HIS A 260 -6.58 -13.48 -0.89
CA HIS A 260 -7.83 -12.81 -1.21
C HIS A 260 -7.87 -11.43 -0.56
N ILE A 261 -8.29 -10.40 -1.31
CA ILE A 261 -8.52 -9.06 -0.79
C ILE A 261 -9.90 -9.01 -0.14
N GLY A 262 -9.94 -8.63 1.13
CA GLY A 262 -11.13 -8.52 1.96
C GLY A 262 -11.62 -7.09 2.12
N PRO A 263 -12.41 -6.82 3.19
CA PRO A 263 -12.94 -5.48 3.44
C PRO A 263 -11.84 -4.48 3.76
N THR A 264 -12.07 -3.23 3.34
CA THR A 264 -11.21 -2.08 3.64
C THR A 264 -11.30 -1.70 5.11
N ILE A 265 -10.16 -1.62 5.80
CA ILE A 265 -10.05 -1.07 7.16
C ILE A 265 -9.91 0.45 7.08
N SER A 266 -9.02 0.91 6.19
CA SER A 266 -8.81 2.31 5.83
C SER A 266 -8.36 2.41 4.37
N PRO A 267 -8.43 3.59 3.73
CA PRO A 267 -8.04 3.72 2.32
C PRO A 267 -6.64 3.17 2.03
N GLY A 268 -6.57 2.12 1.20
CA GLY A 268 -5.31 1.44 0.86
C GLY A 268 -4.87 0.33 1.81
N VAL A 269 -5.62 0.06 2.89
CA VAL A 269 -5.33 -1.02 3.86
C VAL A 269 -6.57 -1.91 4.02
N PRO A 270 -6.70 -2.97 3.21
CA PRO A 270 -7.72 -3.98 3.41
C PRO A 270 -7.23 -5.07 4.36
N TRP A 271 -8.17 -5.85 4.90
CA TRP A 271 -7.86 -7.21 5.31
C TRP A 271 -7.48 -8.04 4.09
N VAL A 272 -6.54 -8.96 4.26
CA VAL A 272 -6.22 -9.98 3.28
C VAL A 272 -6.18 -11.35 3.96
N ARG A 273 -6.57 -12.40 3.23
CA ARG A 273 -6.51 -13.78 3.72
C ARG A 273 -5.69 -14.64 2.77
N ASP A 274 -4.68 -15.33 3.31
CA ASP A 274 -3.84 -16.26 2.56
C ASP A 274 -4.70 -17.35 1.90
N THR A 275 -4.35 -17.72 0.67
CA THR A 275 -5.11 -18.69 -0.15
C THR A 275 -4.86 -20.16 0.24
N ARG A 276 -3.77 -20.44 0.95
CA ARG A 276 -3.27 -21.79 1.27
C ARG A 276 -3.26 -22.06 2.78
N GLN A 277 -3.27 -21.02 3.59
CA GLN A 277 -3.10 -21.08 5.04
C GLN A 277 -4.23 -20.30 5.74
N PRO A 278 -4.61 -20.66 6.98
CA PRO A 278 -5.59 -19.90 7.75
C PRO A 278 -4.97 -18.63 8.35
N LEU A 279 -4.28 -17.83 7.53
CA LEU A 279 -3.64 -16.58 7.93
C LEU A 279 -4.39 -15.39 7.37
N SER A 280 -4.63 -14.40 8.23
CA SER A 280 -5.21 -13.12 7.85
C SER A 280 -4.26 -11.99 8.22
N LEU A 281 -4.07 -11.04 7.31
CA LEU A 281 -3.14 -9.94 7.49
C LEU A 281 -3.82 -8.60 7.23
N ALA A 282 -3.36 -7.57 7.94
CA ALA A 282 -3.62 -6.17 7.61
C ALA A 282 -2.27 -5.47 7.52
N LEU A 283 -1.87 -5.05 6.32
CA LEU A 283 -0.53 -4.52 6.05
C LEU A 283 -0.61 -3.00 5.78
N LYS A 284 -0.21 -2.19 6.76
CA LYS A 284 -0.22 -0.72 6.66
C LYS A 284 1.18 -0.22 6.29
N VAL A 285 1.34 0.21 5.04
CA VAL A 285 2.62 0.61 4.42
C VAL A 285 2.91 2.11 4.57
N ARG A 286 1.94 2.95 4.98
CA ARG A 286 2.10 4.41 5.17
C ARG A 286 1.29 4.93 6.34
#